data_AF-A0A0R3SHQ8-F1
#
_entry.id   AF-A0A0R3SHQ8-F1
#
_cell.length_a   1.000
_cell.length_b   1.000
_cell.length_c   1.000
_cell.angle_alpha   90.00
_cell.angle_beta   90.00
_cell.angle_gamma   90.00
#
_symmetry.space_group_name_H-M   'P 1'
#
loop_
_entity.id
_entity.type
_entity.pdbx_description
1 polymer ?
#
loop_
_entity_poly.entity_id
_entity_poly.type
_entity_poly.pdbx_seq_one_letter_code
_entity_poly.pdbx_strand_id
1 'polypeptide(L)'
;MNLRAYDSLDNPPAVDESKRRALIPLTVIAQVFGLGAVIMCIVWLGYYHGGYDWNNPTLVFNYHPVFLVLGMVFCFGDVAEIA
;
A
#
# COMPACT_ATOMS: atom_id res chain seq x y z
N MET A 1 2.71 10.52 -48.16
CA MET A 1 2.80 10.22 -46.72
C MET A 1 1.45 10.55 -46.10
N ASN A 2 0.71 9.55 -45.63
CA ASN A 2 -0.69 9.71 -45.22
C ASN A 2 -0.77 10.13 -43.74
N LEU A 3 -1.08 11.40 -43.47
CA LEU A 3 -1.16 11.95 -42.10
C LEU A 3 -2.20 11.24 -41.22
N ARG A 4 -3.32 10.80 -41.80
CA ARG A 4 -4.37 10.03 -41.09
C ARG A 4 -3.90 8.66 -40.59
N ALA A 5 -2.90 8.06 -41.23
CA ALA A 5 -2.35 6.77 -40.81
C ALA A 5 -1.38 6.92 -39.62
N TYR A 6 -0.73 8.08 -39.48
CA TYR A 6 0.05 8.43 -38.29
C TYR A 6 -0.85 8.80 -37.11
N ASP A 7 -1.94 9.54 -37.37
CA ASP A 7 -2.95 9.91 -36.36
C ASP A 7 -3.60 8.67 -35.71
N SER A 8 -3.74 7.57 -36.46
CA SER A 8 -4.20 6.28 -35.93
C SER A 8 -3.16 5.47 -35.16
N LEU A 9 -1.87 5.79 -35.30
CA LEU A 9 -0.77 5.18 -34.55
C LEU A 9 -0.54 5.88 -33.21
N ASP A 10 -0.83 7.18 -33.13
CA ASP A 10 -0.74 8.01 -31.92
C ASP A 10 -2.03 8.04 -31.10
N ASN A 11 -3.15 7.54 -31.63
CA ASN A 11 -4.39 7.35 -30.87
C ASN A 11 -4.33 6.00 -30.16
N PRO A 12 -3.86 5.90 -28.90
CA PRO A 12 -3.85 4.64 -28.18
C PRO A 12 -5.30 4.14 -28.11
N PRO A 13 -5.57 2.87 -28.49
CA PRO A 13 -6.87 2.29 -28.20
C PRO A 13 -7.03 2.30 -26.67
N ALA A 14 -8.26 2.51 -26.16
CA ALA A 14 -8.64 2.62 -24.74
C ALA A 14 -8.28 1.42 -23.82
N VAL A 15 -7.35 0.58 -24.27
CA VAL A 15 -6.70 -0.55 -23.60
C VAL A 15 -5.95 -0.09 -22.34
N ASP A 16 -5.43 1.15 -22.27
CA ASP A 16 -4.86 1.69 -21.03
C ASP A 16 -5.95 2.13 -20.03
N GLU A 17 -7.06 2.68 -20.51
CA GLU A 17 -8.11 3.25 -19.66
C GLU A 17 -8.93 2.16 -18.97
N SER A 18 -9.25 1.07 -19.69
CA SER A 18 -9.92 -0.10 -19.11
C SER A 18 -9.05 -0.78 -18.04
N LYS A 19 -7.75 -0.91 -18.30
CA LYS A 19 -6.81 -1.49 -17.34
C LYS A 19 -6.68 -0.60 -16.11
N ARG A 20 -6.57 0.72 -16.27
CA ARG A 20 -6.59 1.70 -15.16
C ARG A 20 -7.86 1.61 -14.32
N ARG A 21 -9.04 1.50 -14.95
CA ARG A 21 -10.33 1.35 -14.25
C ARG A 21 -10.42 0.06 -13.43
N ALA A 22 -9.78 -1.01 -13.87
CA ALA A 22 -9.69 -2.26 -13.13
C ALA A 22 -8.61 -2.24 -12.02
N LEU A 23 -7.57 -1.42 -12.18
CA LEU A 23 -6.50 -1.28 -11.17
C LEU A 23 -6.94 -0.46 -9.96
N ILE A 24 -7.74 0.59 -10.14
CA ILE A 24 -8.25 1.45 -9.05
C ILE A 24 -8.94 0.64 -7.91
N PRO A 25 -9.89 -0.26 -8.16
CA PRO A 25 -10.50 -1.03 -7.08
C PRO A 25 -9.51 -2.01 -6.43
N LEU A 26 -8.55 -2.54 -7.19
CA LEU A 26 -7.50 -3.41 -6.65
C LEU A 26 -6.61 -2.66 -5.66
N THR A 27 -6.20 -1.42 -5.99
CA THR A 27 -5.39 -0.58 -5.09
C THR A 27 -6.14 -0.22 -3.82
N VAL A 28 -7.41 0.18 -3.91
CA VAL A 28 -8.23 0.48 -2.73
C VAL A 28 -8.33 -0.72 -1.78
N ILE A 29 -8.50 -1.93 -2.33
CA ILE A 29 -8.54 -3.17 -1.54
C ILE A 29 -7.19 -3.40 -0.85
N ALA A 30 -6.07 -3.22 -1.56
CA ALA A 30 -4.74 -3.38 -1.00
C ALA A 30 -4.47 -2.38 0.15
N GLN A 31 -4.95 -1.15 0.03
CA GLN A 31 -4.79 -0.09 1.03
C GLN A 31 -5.60 -0.37 2.30
N VAL A 32 -6.85 -0.83 2.15
CA VAL A 32 -7.68 -1.27 3.29
C VAL A 32 -7.05 -2.49 3.97
N PHE A 33 -6.49 -3.43 3.20
CA PHE A 33 -5.81 -4.60 3.75
C PHE A 33 -4.52 -4.21 4.49
N GLY A 34 -3.74 -3.27 3.95
CA GLY A 34 -2.56 -2.70 4.59
C GLY A 34 -2.88 -2.00 5.91
N LEU A 35 -3.91 -1.16 5.94
CA LEU A 35 -4.39 -0.51 7.17
C LEU A 35 -4.86 -1.54 8.20
N GLY A 36 -5.60 -2.57 7.75
CA GLY A 36 -6.02 -3.69 8.58
C GLY A 36 -4.85 -4.45 9.18
N ALA A 37 -3.81 -4.72 8.40
CA ALA A 37 -2.59 -5.40 8.87
C ALA A 37 -1.84 -4.59 9.94
N VAL A 38 -1.78 -3.26 9.81
CA VAL A 38 -1.19 -2.36 10.82
C VAL A 38 -1.98 -2.44 12.12
N ILE A 39 -3.31 -2.32 12.07
CA ILE A 39 -4.17 -2.38 13.25
C ILE A 39 -4.06 -3.75 13.92
N MET A 40 -4.05 -4.84 13.13
CA MET A 40 -3.90 -6.18 13.68
C MET A 40 -2.53 -6.36 14.35
N CYS A 41 -1.44 -5.86 13.76
CA CYS A 41 -0.12 -5.88 14.39
C CYS A 41 -0.11 -5.12 15.73
N ILE A 42 -0.70 -3.93 15.79
CA ILE A 42 -0.78 -3.13 17.02
C ILE A 42 -1.55 -3.89 18.11
N VAL A 43 -2.71 -4.46 17.77
CA VAL A 43 -3.53 -5.22 18.72
C VAL A 43 -2.81 -6.50 19.15
N TRP A 44 -2.17 -7.22 18.23
CA TRP A 44 -1.47 -8.45 18.55
C TRP A 44 -0.28 -8.23 19.48
N LEU A 45 0.59 -7.28 19.15
CA LEU A 45 1.75 -6.94 19.98
C LEU A 45 1.35 -6.26 21.29
N GLY A 46 0.28 -5.46 21.27
CA GLY A 46 -0.27 -4.83 22.47
C GLY A 46 -0.93 -5.82 23.44
N TYR A 47 -1.68 -6.80 22.93
CA TYR A 47 -2.50 -7.69 23.76
C TYR A 47 -1.78 -8.98 24.15
N TYR A 48 -0.99 -9.57 23.25
CA TYR A 48 -0.33 -10.87 23.48
C TYR A 48 1.13 -10.76 23.91
N HIS A 49 1.80 -9.65 23.61
CA HIS A 49 3.24 -9.46 23.89
C HIS A 49 3.53 -8.56 25.10
N GLY A 50 2.53 -8.35 25.97
CA GLY A 50 2.67 -7.62 27.23
C GLY A 50 2.48 -6.11 27.12
N GLY A 51 2.14 -5.60 25.94
CA GLY A 51 1.91 -4.17 25.72
C GLY A 51 3.13 -3.45 25.17
N TYR A 52 3.08 -2.12 25.28
CA TYR A 52 4.18 -1.24 24.95
C TYR A 52 4.63 -0.54 26.22
N ASP A 53 5.91 -0.66 26.53
CA ASP A 53 6.53 0.03 27.66
C ASP A 53 7.86 0.60 27.19
N TRP A 54 8.10 1.85 27.54
CA TRP A 54 9.30 2.60 27.17
C TRP A 54 10.44 2.38 28.18
N ASN A 55 10.13 1.86 29.38
CA ASN A 55 11.11 1.57 30.42
C ASN A 55 11.63 0.12 30.39
N ASN A 56 10.87 -0.82 29.82
CA ASN A 56 11.29 -2.21 29.70
C ASN A 56 11.95 -2.49 28.34
N PRO A 57 13.24 -2.89 28.32
CA PRO A 57 13.96 -3.18 27.07
C PRO A 57 13.28 -4.25 26.20
N THR A 58 12.63 -5.23 26.84
CA THR A 58 11.92 -6.33 26.18
C THR A 58 10.63 -5.87 25.50
N LEU A 59 9.95 -4.85 26.03
CA LEU A 59 8.73 -4.29 25.44
C LEU A 59 9.03 -3.20 24.41
N VAL A 60 10.15 -2.49 24.53
CA VAL A 60 10.62 -1.56 23.48
C VAL A 60 10.79 -2.28 22.13
N PHE A 61 11.21 -3.54 22.16
CA PHE A 61 11.37 -4.34 20.94
C PHE A 61 10.03 -4.57 20.21
N ASN A 62 8.89 -4.54 20.91
CA ASN A 62 7.57 -4.67 20.28
C ASN A 62 7.24 -3.51 19.33
N TYR A 63 7.86 -2.34 19.48
CA TYR A 63 7.70 -1.23 18.52
C TYR A 63 8.34 -1.52 17.16
N HIS A 64 9.38 -2.35 17.12
CA HIS A 64 10.13 -2.63 15.92
C HIS A 64 9.28 -3.27 14.79
N PRO A 65 8.53 -4.37 15.02
CA PRO A 65 7.67 -4.94 14.00
C PRO A 65 6.51 -4.01 13.61
N VAL A 66 6.00 -3.19 14.53
CA VAL A 66 4.92 -2.22 14.23
C VAL A 66 5.42 -1.14 13.26
N PHE A 67 6.60 -0.57 13.52
CA PHE A 67 7.19 0.43 12.64
C PHE A 67 7.56 -0.16 11.28
N LEU A 68 7.93 -1.44 11.23
CA LEU A 68 8.27 -2.12 9.98
C LEU A 68 7.03 -2.37 9.12
N VAL A 69 5.90 -2.77 9.72
CA VAL A 69 4.62 -2.90 9.00
C VAL A 69 4.06 -1.54 8.61
N LEU A 70 4.12 -0.54 9.49
CA LEU A 70 3.62 0.81 9.19
C LEU A 70 4.48 1.52 8.12
N GLY A 71 5.80 1.43 8.24
CA GLY A 71 6.74 2.05 7.30
C GLY A 71 6.80 1.33 5.96
N MET A 72 7.13 0.04 5.96
CA MET A 72 7.39 -0.70 4.71
C MET A 72 6.15 -1.23 4.01
N VAL A 73 5.05 -1.50 4.72
CA VAL A 73 3.85 -2.09 4.11
C VAL A 73 2.80 -1.02 3.80
N PHE A 74 2.60 -0.03 4.68
CA PHE A 74 1.60 1.01 4.47
C PHE A 74 2.16 2.23 3.72
N CYS A 75 3.21 2.88 4.24
CA CYS A 75 3.73 4.13 3.67
C CYS A 75 4.33 3.96 2.26
N PHE A 76 5.05 2.86 1.99
CA PHE A 76 5.50 2.53 0.63
C PHE A 76 4.35 2.17 -0.32
N GLY A 77 3.23 1.67 0.20
CA GLY A 77 2.03 1.38 -0.59
C GLY A 77 1.34 2.65 -1.10
N ASP A 78 1.20 3.66 -0.25
CA ASP A 78 0.63 4.97 -0.62
C ASP A 78 1.51 5.73 -1.61
N VAL A 79 2.84 5.67 -1.47
CA VAL A 79 3.74 6.35 -2.42
C VAL A 79 3.66 5.75 -3.83
N ALA A 80 3.38 4.45 -3.95
CA ALA A 80 3.12 3.80 -5.24
C ALA A 80 1.77 4.22 -5.87
N GLU A 81 0.86 4.82 -5.10
CA GLU A 81 -0.41 5.37 -5.60
C GLU A 81 -0.22 6.77 -6.23
N ILE A 82 0.77 7.54 -5.76
CA ILE A 82 0.97 8.95 -6.13
C ILE A 82 1.97 9.12 -7.29
N ALA A 83 2.73 8.08 -7.65
CA ALA A 83 3.75 8.06 -8.72
C ALA A 83 3.24 7.48 -10.05
#